data_AF-A0A0D0D8J3-F1
#
_entry.id   AF-A0A0D0D8J3-F1
#
_cell.length_a   1.000
_cell.length_b   1.000
_cell.length_c   1.000
_cell.angle_alpha   90.00
_cell.angle_beta   90.00
_cell.angle_gamma   90.00
#
_symmetry.space_group_name_H-M   'P 1'
#
loop_
_entity.id
_entity.type
_entity.pdbx_description
1 polymer ?
#
loop_
_entity_poly.entity_id
_entity_poly.type
_entity_poly.pdbx_seq_one_letter_code
_entity_poly.pdbx_strand_id
1 'polypeptide(L)'
;MHPHSPSPQDPVCNPIEQSDLMDVEIGMLERRLPGWIECSKDKKGDNFKTVCDKLRALPYMTTLNRSQWDSRKKSEYSAIQNVYNHGHGRAQEALTKYQQEWTARTVVMRTKKAEITASIQEKKGVKPGEAEMISHYKWAVSQVMGNMTEAELEEAEKEAT
;
A
#
# COMPACT_ATOMS: atom_id res chain seq x y z
N MET A 1 -12.27 -35.10 39.52
CA MET A 1 -13.18 -34.03 39.06
C MET A 1 -12.56 -33.40 37.82
N HIS A 2 -13.33 -33.36 36.72
CA HIS A 2 -13.02 -32.69 35.45
C HIS A 2 -12.95 -31.14 35.62
N PRO A 3 -12.73 -30.33 34.56
CA PRO A 3 -11.43 -29.83 34.10
C PRO A 3 -11.43 -28.28 34.13
N HIS A 4 -10.31 -27.62 33.82
CA HIS A 4 -10.39 -26.23 33.35
C HIS A 4 -9.45 -26.02 32.16
N SER A 5 -10.04 -26.08 30.97
CA SER A 5 -9.66 -25.17 29.89
C SER A 5 -10.56 -23.93 30.01
N PRO A 6 -10.03 -22.75 29.70
CA PRO A 6 -10.45 -22.11 28.44
C PRO A 6 -9.29 -21.55 27.61
N SER A 7 -9.48 -21.64 26.29
CA SER A 7 -8.83 -20.94 25.17
C SER A 7 -9.00 -19.41 25.24
N PRO A 8 -8.72 -18.66 24.15
CA PRO A 8 -7.52 -18.53 23.33
C PRO A 8 -6.92 -17.12 23.51
N GLN A 9 -5.67 -16.95 23.07
CA GLN A 9 -5.00 -15.65 23.02
C GLN A 9 -5.86 -14.61 22.33
N ASP A 10 -6.19 -13.52 23.04
CA ASP A 10 -6.62 -12.29 22.39
C ASP A 10 -5.49 -11.84 21.45
N PRO A 11 -5.79 -11.42 20.21
CA PRO A 11 -4.80 -10.74 19.42
C PRO A 11 -4.44 -9.47 20.19
N VAL A 12 -3.14 -9.31 20.50
CA VAL A 12 -2.57 -8.03 20.91
C VAL A 12 -2.76 -7.07 19.75
N CYS A 13 -3.96 -6.49 19.69
CA CYS A 13 -4.21 -5.29 18.93
C CYS A 13 -3.41 -4.25 19.69
N ASN A 14 -2.27 -3.85 19.13
CA ASN A 14 -1.57 -2.64 19.58
C ASN A 14 -2.65 -1.57 19.80
N PRO A 15 -2.71 -0.91 20.97
CA PRO A 15 -3.57 0.24 21.09
C PRO A 15 -3.10 1.21 20.02
N ILE A 16 -3.95 1.40 19.00
CA ILE A 16 -3.91 2.60 18.19
C ILE A 16 -4.01 3.71 19.24
N GLU A 17 -2.91 4.46 19.42
CA GLU A 17 -2.91 5.64 20.29
C GLU A 17 -4.20 6.40 19.99
N GLN A 18 -5.06 6.51 21.01
CA GLN A 18 -6.32 7.24 20.88
C GLN A 18 -5.95 8.64 20.40
N SER A 19 -6.32 8.94 19.16
CA SER A 19 -6.09 10.24 18.57
C SER A 19 -6.79 11.29 19.43
N ASP A 20 -6.09 12.36 19.84
CA ASP A 20 -6.67 13.51 20.59
C ASP A 20 -7.67 14.34 19.75
N LEU A 21 -8.11 13.79 18.61
CA LEU A 21 -9.07 14.39 17.70
C LEU A 21 -10.46 14.34 18.31
N MET A 22 -11.05 15.51 18.53
CA MET A 22 -12.43 15.62 18.96
C MET A 22 -13.39 15.26 17.82
N ASP A 23 -14.60 14.81 18.16
CA ASP A 23 -15.63 14.39 17.19
C ASP A 23 -15.93 15.45 16.12
N VAL A 24 -15.81 16.74 16.46
CA VAL A 24 -16.01 17.84 15.51
C VAL A 24 -14.89 17.90 14.45
N GLU A 25 -13.66 17.55 14.81
CA GLU A 25 -12.51 17.48 13.92
C GLU A 25 -12.64 16.27 13.00
N ILE A 26 -13.01 15.13 13.58
CA ILE A 26 -13.31 13.89 12.84
C ILE A 26 -14.41 14.15 11.82
N GLY A 27 -15.55 14.72 12.23
CA GLY A 27 -16.66 15.01 11.32
C GLY A 27 -16.32 16.03 10.22
N MET A 28 -15.42 16.99 10.48
CA MET A 28 -14.91 17.89 9.43
C MET A 28 -14.04 17.18 8.42
N LEU A 29 -13.17 16.27 8.87
CA LEU A 29 -12.31 15.47 8.02
C LEU A 29 -13.12 14.50 7.16
N GLU A 30 -14.06 13.77 7.77
CA GLU A 30 -14.96 12.84 7.07
C GLU A 30 -15.79 13.52 5.99
N ARG A 31 -16.34 14.72 6.26
CA ARG A 31 -17.13 15.47 5.27
C ARG A 31 -16.30 15.91 4.06
N ARG A 32 -14.99 16.10 4.25
CA ARG A 32 -14.07 16.54 3.19
C ARG A 32 -13.40 15.37 2.48
N LEU A 33 -13.53 14.16 3.04
CA LEU A 33 -12.91 12.94 2.54
C LEU A 33 -13.31 12.59 1.10
N PRO A 34 -14.60 12.64 0.67
CA PRO A 34 -14.96 12.34 -0.71
C PRO A 34 -14.29 13.29 -1.72
N GLY A 35 -14.35 14.59 -1.45
CA GLY A 35 -13.71 15.61 -2.30
C GLY A 35 -12.18 15.60 -2.26
N TRP A 36 -11.57 14.92 -1.28
CA TRP A 36 -10.13 14.65 -1.25
C TRP A 36 -9.75 13.43 -2.10
N ILE A 37 -10.55 12.37 -2.04
CA ILE A 37 -10.38 11.13 -2.81
C ILE A 37 -10.48 11.43 -4.31
N GLU A 38 -11.50 12.20 -4.70
CA GLU A 38 -11.76 12.57 -6.10
C GLU A 38 -10.81 13.66 -6.64
N CYS A 39 -9.97 14.26 -5.78
CA CYS A 39 -9.10 15.36 -6.15
C CYS A 39 -7.84 14.88 -6.89
N SER A 40 -7.48 15.58 -7.97
CA SER A 40 -6.21 15.34 -8.67
C SER A 40 -5.01 15.64 -7.75
N LYS A 41 -3.87 14.98 -8.00
CA LYS A 41 -2.68 15.05 -7.13
C LYS A 41 -2.20 16.49 -6.88
N ASP A 42 -2.28 17.34 -7.89
CA ASP A 42 -1.96 18.76 -7.86
C ASP A 42 -2.91 19.59 -6.98
N LYS A 43 -4.17 19.16 -6.83
CA LYS A 43 -5.19 19.86 -6.03
C LYS A 43 -5.31 19.38 -4.58
N LYS A 44 -4.71 18.23 -4.25
CA LYS A 44 -4.70 17.71 -2.86
C LYS A 44 -4.04 18.67 -1.88
N GLY A 45 -2.99 19.39 -2.28
CA GLY A 45 -2.34 20.40 -1.44
C GLY A 45 -3.27 21.55 -1.04
N ASP A 46 -4.02 22.09 -2.00
CA ASP A 46 -4.97 23.18 -1.75
C ASP A 46 -6.18 22.73 -0.93
N ASN A 47 -6.65 21.50 -1.16
CA ASN A 47 -7.70 20.89 -0.33
C ASN A 47 -7.22 20.76 1.13
N PHE A 48 -5.95 20.37 1.34
CA PHE A 48 -5.39 20.18 2.69
C PHE A 48 -5.28 21.49 3.44
N LYS A 49 -4.81 22.50 2.73
CA LYS A 49 -4.72 23.85 3.25
C LYS A 49 -6.11 24.34 3.69
N THR A 50 -7.13 24.12 2.86
CA THR A 50 -8.52 24.48 3.17
C THR A 50 -9.03 23.77 4.43
N VAL A 51 -8.71 22.48 4.61
CA VAL A 51 -9.09 21.71 5.80
C VAL A 51 -8.35 22.24 7.03
N CYS A 52 -7.04 22.48 6.93
CA CYS A 52 -6.23 23.08 7.99
C CYS A 52 -6.77 24.46 8.42
N ASP A 53 -7.14 25.31 7.46
CA ASP A 53 -7.67 26.65 7.72
C ASP A 53 -9.00 26.59 8.49
N LYS A 54 -9.86 25.61 8.16
CA LYS A 54 -11.13 25.38 8.86
C LYS A 54 -10.94 24.85 10.28
N LEU A 55 -10.03 23.90 10.46
CA LEU A 55 -9.68 23.36 11.78
C LEU A 55 -9.07 24.45 12.67
N ARG A 56 -8.21 25.30 12.11
CA ARG A 56 -7.60 26.43 12.83
C ARG A 56 -8.62 27.48 13.27
N ALA A 57 -9.76 27.58 12.57
CA ALA A 57 -10.84 28.49 12.92
C ALA A 57 -11.74 27.98 14.06
N LEU A 58 -11.53 26.75 14.56
CA LEU A 58 -12.31 26.21 15.67
C LEU A 58 -11.99 26.94 16.99
N PRO A 59 -12.98 27.26 17.84
CA PRO A 59 -12.80 28.13 19.01
C PRO A 59 -11.74 27.68 20.02
N TYR A 60 -11.50 26.39 20.13
CA TYR A 60 -10.45 25.84 21.01
C TYR A 60 -9.09 25.75 20.29
N MET A 61 -9.07 25.66 18.96
CA MET A 61 -7.84 25.68 18.16
C MET A 61 -7.24 27.08 18.01
N THR A 62 -8.06 28.12 18.07
CA THR A 62 -7.60 29.53 18.06
C THR A 62 -6.79 29.88 19.31
N THR A 63 -6.93 29.11 20.39
CA THR A 63 -6.15 29.29 21.63
C THR A 63 -4.75 28.69 21.55
N LEU A 64 -4.47 27.84 20.55
CA LEU A 64 -3.15 27.26 20.34
C LEU A 64 -2.20 28.30 19.78
N ASN A 65 -0.99 28.35 20.34
CA ASN A 65 0.09 29.09 19.73
C ASN A 65 0.59 28.40 18.44
N ARG A 66 1.36 29.13 17.63
CA ARG A 66 1.85 28.62 16.33
C ARG A 66 2.62 27.30 16.45
N SER A 67 3.49 27.16 17.45
CA SER A 67 4.26 25.91 17.65
C SER A 67 3.39 24.73 18.07
N GLN A 68 2.35 24.96 18.89
CA GLN A 68 1.39 23.93 19.28
C GLN A 68 0.56 23.49 18.08
N TRP A 69 0.10 24.45 17.27
CA TRP A 69 -0.60 24.18 16.01
C TRP A 69 0.26 23.39 15.02
N ASP A 70 1.52 23.81 14.81
CA ASP A 70 2.42 23.14 13.87
C ASP A 70 2.78 21.71 14.33
N SER A 71 2.92 21.50 15.65
CA SER A 71 3.15 20.18 16.23
C SER A 71 1.95 19.25 16.04
N ARG A 72 0.75 19.75 16.36
CA ARG A 72 -0.51 19.01 16.19
C ARG A 72 -0.81 18.68 14.74
N LYS A 73 -0.55 19.62 13.83
CA LYS A 73 -0.64 19.40 12.38
C LYS A 73 0.29 18.29 11.90
N LYS A 74 1.49 18.20 12.48
CA LYS A 74 2.49 17.18 12.13
C LYS A 74 2.17 15.81 12.72
N SER A 75 1.60 15.71 13.92
CA SER A 75 1.25 14.43 14.54
C SER A 75 -0.06 13.85 14.00
N GLU A 76 -1.14 14.63 14.03
CA GLU A 76 -2.49 14.13 13.78
C GLU A 76 -2.87 14.23 12.30
N TYR A 77 -2.75 15.42 11.70
CA TYR A 77 -3.19 15.63 10.33
C TYR A 77 -2.21 15.10 9.28
N SER A 78 -0.91 15.03 9.57
CA SER A 78 0.06 14.33 8.71
C SER A 78 -0.12 12.82 8.75
N ALA A 79 -0.55 12.25 9.90
CA ALA A 79 -0.86 10.82 10.00
C ALA A 79 -2.11 10.49 9.18
N ILE A 80 -3.16 11.31 9.26
CA ILE A 80 -4.33 11.26 8.39
C ILE A 80 -3.90 11.36 6.92
N GLN A 81 -3.14 12.38 6.54
CA GLN A 81 -2.63 12.55 5.17
C GLN A 81 -1.83 11.33 4.70
N ASN A 82 -1.00 10.73 5.55
CA ASN A 82 -0.23 9.54 5.26
C ASN A 82 -1.10 8.29 5.12
N VAL A 83 -2.07 8.06 6.03
CA VAL A 83 -3.01 6.94 5.95
C VAL A 83 -3.83 7.01 4.67
N TYR A 84 -4.29 8.19 4.27
CA TYR A 84 -5.12 8.34 3.06
C TYR A 84 -4.29 8.35 1.76
N ASN A 85 -3.11 8.98 1.74
CA ASN A 85 -2.25 8.96 0.55
C ASN A 85 -1.56 7.60 0.35
N HIS A 86 -1.10 6.96 1.42
CA HIS A 86 -0.50 5.63 1.33
C HIS A 86 -1.55 4.52 1.30
N GLY A 87 -2.73 4.70 1.90
CA GLY A 87 -3.84 3.76 1.81
C GLY A 87 -4.43 3.74 0.41
N HIS A 88 -4.67 4.90 -0.20
CA HIS A 88 -5.11 4.98 -1.60
C HIS A 88 -3.97 4.68 -2.58
N GLY A 89 -2.73 5.08 -2.29
CA GLY A 89 -1.56 4.72 -3.10
C GLY A 89 -1.34 3.21 -3.13
N ARG A 90 -1.42 2.53 -1.98
CA ARG A 90 -1.34 1.06 -1.91
C ARG A 90 -2.59 0.37 -2.42
N ALA A 91 -3.78 0.93 -2.22
CA ALA A 91 -5.01 0.40 -2.79
C ALA A 91 -5.05 0.57 -4.31
N GLN A 92 -4.45 1.64 -4.85
CA GLN A 92 -4.33 1.88 -6.29
C GLN A 92 -3.15 1.15 -6.91
N GLU A 93 -2.03 0.94 -6.20
CA GLU A 93 -1.00 -0.04 -6.58
C GLU A 93 -1.55 -1.45 -6.54
N ALA A 94 -2.35 -1.80 -5.53
CA ALA A 94 -3.06 -3.08 -5.47
C ALA A 94 -4.03 -3.18 -6.63
N LEU A 95 -4.92 -2.20 -6.85
CA LEU A 95 -5.81 -2.15 -8.01
C LEU A 95 -5.03 -2.19 -9.31
N THR A 96 -3.91 -1.49 -9.48
CA THR A 96 -3.08 -1.53 -10.70
C THR A 96 -2.36 -2.86 -10.87
N LYS A 97 -1.99 -3.52 -9.77
CA LYS A 97 -1.42 -4.88 -9.74
C LYS A 97 -2.48 -5.96 -9.99
N TYR A 98 -3.74 -5.70 -9.63
CA TYR A 98 -4.90 -6.58 -9.82
C TYR A 98 -5.67 -6.27 -11.12
N GLN A 99 -5.55 -5.07 -11.70
CA GLN A 99 -6.11 -4.58 -12.98
C GLN A 99 -5.09 -4.60 -14.11
N GLN A 100 -3.79 -4.80 -13.84
CA GLN A 100 -2.92 -5.35 -14.85
C GLN A 100 -3.57 -6.67 -15.24
N GLU A 101 -4.12 -6.72 -16.46
CA GLU A 101 -4.52 -7.96 -17.10
C GLU A 101 -3.40 -8.95 -16.80
N TRP A 102 -3.71 -9.95 -15.98
CA TRP A 102 -2.76 -10.99 -15.74
C TRP A 102 -2.54 -11.60 -17.11
N THR A 103 -1.31 -11.51 -17.59
CA THR A 103 -0.92 -12.27 -18.78
C THR A 103 -0.30 -13.56 -18.28
N ALA A 104 -0.33 -14.62 -19.07
CA ALA A 104 0.40 -15.85 -18.72
C ALA A 104 1.85 -15.55 -18.33
N ARG A 105 2.47 -14.54 -18.95
CA ARG A 105 3.79 -14.03 -18.59
C ARG A 105 3.86 -13.47 -17.17
N THR A 106 2.86 -12.69 -16.74
CA THR A 106 2.77 -12.15 -15.37
C THR A 106 2.59 -13.27 -14.34
N VAL A 107 1.79 -14.29 -14.68
CA VAL A 107 1.59 -15.50 -13.86
C VAL A 107 2.93 -16.24 -13.70
N VAL A 108 3.60 -16.54 -14.81
CA VAL A 108 4.91 -17.22 -14.81
C VAL A 108 5.98 -16.46 -14.04
N MET A 109 6.05 -15.13 -14.19
CA MET A 109 6.97 -14.28 -13.42
C MET A 109 6.77 -14.42 -11.91
N ARG A 110 5.55 -14.73 -11.46
CA ARG A 110 5.19 -14.87 -10.05
C ARG A 110 5.38 -16.30 -9.55
N THR A 111 4.90 -17.30 -10.30
CA THR A 111 4.90 -18.71 -9.90
C THR A 111 6.28 -19.35 -10.05
N LYS A 112 7.03 -19.00 -11.10
CA LYS A 112 8.36 -19.56 -11.43
C LYS A 112 9.52 -18.64 -11.08
N LYS A 113 9.35 -17.74 -10.09
CA LYS A 113 10.40 -16.78 -9.66
C LYS A 113 11.73 -17.44 -9.28
N ALA A 114 11.67 -18.62 -8.63
CA ALA A 114 12.85 -19.38 -8.24
C ALA A 114 13.61 -19.91 -9.47
N GLU A 115 12.90 -20.47 -10.46
CA GLU A 115 13.48 -20.94 -11.73
C GLU A 115 14.10 -19.80 -12.53
N ILE A 116 13.43 -18.64 -12.58
CA ILE A 116 13.96 -17.42 -13.23
C ILE A 116 15.27 -16.98 -12.56
N THR A 117 15.30 -16.96 -11.22
CA THR A 117 16.48 -16.57 -10.45
C THR A 117 17.63 -17.56 -10.66
N ALA A 118 17.34 -18.86 -10.64
CA ALA A 118 18.31 -19.91 -10.90
C ALA A 118 18.89 -19.81 -12.32
N SER A 119 18.05 -19.54 -13.32
CA SER A 119 18.48 -19.35 -14.72
C SER A 119 19.44 -18.18 -14.89
N ILE A 120 19.19 -17.05 -14.22
CA ILE A 120 20.11 -15.90 -14.23
C ILE A 120 21.43 -16.28 -13.54
N GLN A 121 21.36 -16.93 -12.38
CA GLN A 121 22.55 -17.32 -11.64
C GLN A 121 23.41 -18.32 -12.42
N GLU A 122 22.81 -19.34 -13.02
CA GLU A 122 23.51 -20.39 -13.76
C GLU A 122 24.08 -19.86 -15.09
N LYS A 123 23.30 -19.10 -15.86
CA LYS A 123 23.66 -18.73 -17.24
C LYS A 123 24.35 -17.38 -17.35
N LYS A 124 24.19 -16.49 -16.36
CA LYS A 124 24.78 -15.15 -16.34
C LYS A 124 25.77 -14.96 -15.18
N GLY A 125 25.82 -15.89 -14.22
CA GLY A 125 26.74 -15.82 -13.08
C GLY A 125 26.39 -14.74 -12.06
N VAL A 126 25.24 -14.08 -12.21
CA VAL A 126 24.80 -12.96 -11.36
C VAL A 126 24.13 -13.52 -10.11
N LYS A 127 24.51 -13.02 -8.94
CA LYS A 127 23.95 -13.52 -7.67
C LYS A 127 22.60 -12.88 -7.38
N PRO A 128 21.70 -13.60 -6.66
CA PRO A 128 20.46 -13.02 -6.18
C PRO A 128 20.71 -11.74 -5.37
N GLY A 129 20.04 -10.65 -5.74
CA GLY A 129 20.14 -9.35 -5.05
C GLY A 129 21.13 -8.36 -5.67
N GLU A 130 21.93 -8.77 -6.67
CA GLU A 130 22.78 -7.84 -7.42
C GLU A 130 21.93 -6.97 -8.37
N ALA A 131 22.33 -5.71 -8.56
CA ALA A 131 21.59 -4.75 -9.39
C ALA A 131 21.46 -5.22 -10.85
N GLU A 132 22.45 -5.98 -11.34
CA GLU A 132 22.47 -6.55 -12.70
C GLU A 132 21.39 -7.62 -12.93
N MET A 133 20.78 -8.18 -11.87
CA MET A 133 19.66 -9.12 -11.99
C MET A 133 18.51 -8.52 -12.80
N ILE A 134 18.24 -7.22 -12.64
CA ILE A 134 17.15 -6.52 -13.32
C ILE A 134 17.36 -6.55 -14.85
N SER A 135 18.59 -6.40 -15.30
CA SER A 135 18.96 -6.40 -16.73
C SER A 135 18.76 -7.78 -17.38
N HIS A 136 18.93 -8.87 -16.62
CA HIS A 136 18.78 -10.24 -17.13
C HIS A 136 17.39 -10.85 -16.90
N TYR A 137 16.54 -10.21 -16.08
CA TYR A 137 15.24 -10.75 -15.70
C TYR A 137 14.32 -11.02 -16.88
N LYS A 138 14.19 -10.05 -17.80
CA LYS A 138 13.33 -10.21 -18.99
C LYS A 138 13.77 -11.38 -19.88
N TRP A 139 15.08 -11.56 -20.04
CA TRP A 139 15.66 -12.66 -20.79
C TRP A 139 15.36 -14.01 -20.13
N ALA A 140 15.56 -14.11 -18.82
CA ALA A 140 15.33 -15.35 -18.08
C ALA A 140 13.85 -15.77 -18.05
N VAL A 141 12.93 -14.81 -17.96
CA VAL A 141 11.49 -15.06 -18.11
C VAL A 141 11.18 -15.67 -19.49
N SER A 142 11.76 -15.14 -20.57
CA SER A 142 11.56 -15.69 -21.91
C SER A 142 12.15 -17.10 -22.08
N GLN A 143 13.28 -17.39 -21.42
CA GLN A 143 13.86 -18.75 -21.42
C GLN A 143 12.97 -19.74 -20.67
N VAL A 144 12.47 -19.35 -19.50
CA VAL A 144 11.57 -20.20 -18.70
C VAL A 144 10.28 -20.48 -19.47
N MET A 145 9.64 -19.45 -20.03
CA MET A 145 8.43 -19.64 -20.85
C MET A 145 8.68 -20.47 -22.12
N GLY A 146 9.83 -20.32 -22.76
CA GLY A 146 10.19 -21.11 -23.95
C GLY A 146 10.43 -22.60 -23.66
N ASN A 147 10.68 -22.95 -22.40
CA ASN A 147 10.87 -24.33 -21.94
C ASN A 147 9.61 -24.91 -21.25
N MET A 148 8.56 -24.11 -21.08
CA MET A 148 7.30 -24.59 -20.52
C MET A 148 6.55 -25.44 -21.55
N THR A 149 5.85 -26.45 -21.06
CA THR A 149 4.93 -27.23 -21.87
C THR A 149 3.68 -26.42 -22.21
N GLU A 150 3.00 -26.81 -23.29
CA GLU A 150 1.75 -26.16 -23.71
C GLU A 150 0.67 -26.21 -22.62
N ALA A 151 0.62 -27.29 -21.84
CA ALA A 151 -0.28 -27.41 -20.69
C ALA A 151 0.05 -26.41 -19.56
N GLU A 152 1.32 -26.20 -19.24
CA GLU A 152 1.73 -25.21 -18.23
C GLU A 152 1.46 -23.77 -18.69
N LEU A 153 1.55 -23.51 -19.99
CA LEU A 153 1.20 -22.20 -20.57
C LEU A 153 -0.31 -21.98 -20.58
N GLU A 154 -1.10 -22.99 -20.94
CA GLU A 154 -2.56 -22.92 -20.92
C GLU A 154 -3.11 -22.75 -19.48
N GLU A 155 -2.51 -23.41 -18.49
CA GLU A 155 -2.83 -23.19 -17.08
C GLU A 155 -2.51 -21.77 -16.63
N ALA A 156 -1.36 -21.23 -17.04
CA ALA A 156 -1.00 -19.85 -16.77
C ALA A 156 -1.90 -18.83 -17.48
N GLU A 157 -2.44 -19.16 -18.66
CA GLU A 157 -3.47 -18.36 -19.36
C GLU A 157 -4.83 -18.41 -18.66
N LYS A 158 -5.24 -19.57 -18.14
CA LYS A 158 -6.47 -19.73 -17.35
C LYS A 158 -6.40 -18.96 -16.03
N GLU A 159 -5.25 -18.97 -15.36
CA GLU A 159 -5.03 -18.20 -14.12
C GLU A 159 -4.93 -16.68 -14.37
N ALA A 160 -4.78 -16.28 -15.63
CA ALA A 160 -4.65 -14.89 -16.06
C ALA A 160 -5.99 -14.14 -16.22
N THR A 161 -7.13 -14.82 -16.08
CA THR A 161 -8.47 -14.29 -16.41
C THR A 161 -9.39 -14.15 -15.18
#